data_AF-A0A0H5AJW0-F1
#
_entry.id   AF-A0A0H5AJW0-F1
#
_cell.length_a   1.000
_cell.length_b   1.000
_cell.length_c   1.000
_cell.angle_alpha   90.00
_cell.angle_beta   90.00
_cell.angle_gamma   90.00
#
_symmetry.space_group_name_H-M   'P 1'
#
loop_
_entity.id
_entity.type
_entity.pdbx_description
1 polymer ?
#
loop_
_entity_poly.entity_id
_entity_poly.type
_entity_poly.pdbx_seq_one_letter_code
_entity_poly.pdbx_strand_id
1 'polypeptide(L)'
;WAQVIPMEDINLHFTGDFHAIGAANNLLAAMVDNHIYQGNKLCLDPRKIIWRRCVDMNDRQLRFIVDGLGGKANGAPREDGYDITVASEIMAILCLSSDINDLKARLGRVIVGYTYGKQSDGSEKPVTAAQLNAQGALAALLKDALKPNLVQTLEGTPAFI
;
A
#
# COMPACT_ATOMS: atom_id res chain seq x y z
N TRP A 1 37.43 -1.74 5.85
CA TRP A 1 36.21 -2.33 5.27
C TRP A 1 35.05 -2.01 6.20
N ALA A 2 33.96 -1.42 5.73
CA ALA A 2 32.83 -1.01 6.56
C ALA A 2 31.52 -1.43 5.88
N GLN A 3 30.89 -2.51 6.36
CA GLN A 3 29.69 -3.11 5.80
C GLN A 3 28.83 -3.74 6.89
N VAL A 4 27.52 -3.85 6.62
CA VAL A 4 26.56 -4.64 7.39
C VAL A 4 26.34 -5.98 6.67
N ILE A 5 26.23 -7.06 7.43
CA ILE A 5 26.13 -8.44 6.92
C ILE A 5 24.96 -9.19 7.57
N PRO A 6 24.38 -10.22 6.89
CA PRO A 6 24.75 -10.76 5.58
C PRO A 6 24.15 -9.98 4.39
N MET A 7 24.99 -9.55 3.46
CA MET A 7 24.59 -8.67 2.34
C MET A 7 23.69 -9.36 1.30
N GLU A 8 23.82 -10.67 1.11
CA GLU A 8 22.98 -11.44 0.19
C GLU A 8 21.52 -11.46 0.66
N ASP A 9 21.28 -11.65 1.96
CA ASP A 9 19.93 -11.64 2.52
C ASP A 9 19.33 -10.22 2.48
N ILE A 10 20.11 -9.20 2.87
CA ILE A 10 19.68 -7.79 2.89
C ILE A 10 19.27 -7.30 1.49
N ASN A 11 19.96 -7.72 0.44
CA ASN A 11 19.68 -7.28 -0.93
C ASN A 11 18.56 -8.07 -1.63
N LEU A 12 18.08 -9.17 -1.05
CA LEU A 12 17.04 -10.03 -1.65
C LEU A 12 15.73 -9.88 -0.87
N HIS A 13 15.32 -10.93 -0.17
CA HIS A 13 14.04 -10.94 0.55
C HIS A 13 14.16 -10.44 1.98
N PHE A 14 15.38 -10.46 2.54
CA PHE A 14 15.66 -10.23 3.93
C PHE A 14 14.64 -10.92 4.84
N THR A 15 13.98 -10.17 5.71
CA THR A 15 12.93 -10.64 6.63
C THR A 15 11.52 -10.64 6.05
N GLY A 16 11.36 -10.21 4.79
CA GLY A 16 10.10 -10.18 4.07
C GLY A 16 9.27 -8.90 4.25
N ASP A 17 9.84 -7.86 4.84
CA ASP A 17 9.13 -6.61 5.13
C ASP A 17 8.55 -5.95 3.87
N PHE A 18 9.31 -5.93 2.77
CA PHE A 18 8.83 -5.36 1.50
C PHE A 18 7.68 -6.20 0.90
N HIS A 19 7.70 -7.52 1.10
CA HIS A 19 6.58 -8.38 0.70
C HIS A 19 5.32 -8.07 1.52
N ALA A 20 5.46 -7.86 2.82
CA ALA A 20 4.35 -7.48 3.69
C ALA A 20 3.75 -6.12 3.30
N ILE A 21 4.61 -5.13 3.00
CA ILE A 21 4.19 -3.81 2.49
C ILE A 21 3.48 -3.93 1.15
N GLY A 22 4.04 -4.69 0.21
CA GLY A 22 3.43 -4.96 -1.09
C GLY A 22 2.05 -5.63 -0.96
N ALA A 23 1.94 -6.62 -0.08
CA ALA A 23 0.68 -7.31 0.21
C ALA A 23 -0.37 -6.36 0.80
N ALA A 24 0.01 -5.52 1.77
CA ALA A 24 -0.90 -4.53 2.36
C ALA A 24 -1.35 -3.50 1.32
N ASN A 25 -0.43 -2.95 0.53
CA ASN A 25 -0.76 -1.96 -0.51
C ASN A 25 -1.77 -2.53 -1.53
N ASN A 26 -1.50 -3.74 -2.02
CA ASN A 26 -2.32 -4.38 -3.04
C ASN A 26 -3.63 -4.93 -2.48
N LEU A 27 -3.70 -5.29 -1.18
CA LEU A 27 -4.96 -5.58 -0.51
C LEU A 27 -5.86 -4.35 -0.50
N LEU A 28 -5.33 -3.15 -0.17
CA LEU A 28 -6.13 -1.93 -0.19
C LEU A 28 -6.66 -1.62 -1.60
N ALA A 29 -5.82 -1.76 -2.63
CA ALA A 29 -6.25 -1.60 -4.02
C ALA A 29 -7.37 -2.60 -4.39
N ALA A 30 -7.21 -3.88 -4.02
CA ALA A 30 -8.23 -4.90 -4.26
C ALA A 30 -9.55 -4.60 -3.52
N MET A 31 -9.48 -4.08 -2.29
CA MET A 31 -10.67 -3.69 -1.52
C MET A 31 -11.39 -2.49 -2.14
N VAL A 32 -10.66 -1.52 -2.70
CA VAL A 32 -11.23 -0.37 -3.44
C VAL A 32 -12.05 -0.86 -4.62
N ASP A 33 -11.45 -1.67 -5.50
CA ASP A 33 -12.12 -2.15 -6.71
C ASP A 33 -13.27 -3.10 -6.39
N ASN A 34 -13.10 -3.98 -5.38
CA ASN A 34 -14.18 -4.85 -4.92
C ASN A 34 -15.35 -4.05 -4.34
N HIS A 35 -15.10 -2.97 -3.58
CA HIS A 35 -16.17 -2.13 -3.07
C HIS A 35 -16.97 -1.46 -4.21
N ILE A 36 -16.28 -1.01 -5.27
CA ILE A 36 -16.92 -0.46 -6.46
C ILE A 36 -17.77 -1.53 -7.15
N TYR A 37 -17.21 -2.73 -7.33
CA TYR A 37 -17.89 -3.87 -7.95
C TYR A 37 -19.16 -4.31 -7.19
N GLN A 38 -19.11 -4.37 -5.86
CA GLN A 38 -20.20 -4.85 -5.00
C GLN A 38 -21.32 -3.82 -4.76
N GLY A 39 -21.31 -2.70 -5.49
CA GLY A 39 -22.40 -1.71 -5.46
C GLY A 39 -21.99 -0.31 -5.00
N ASN A 40 -20.69 -0.05 -4.81
CA ASN A 40 -20.10 1.28 -4.63
C ASN A 40 -20.88 2.19 -3.65
N LYS A 41 -21.20 1.70 -2.46
CA LYS A 41 -22.01 2.45 -1.46
C LYS A 41 -21.37 3.75 -0.98
N LEU A 42 -20.06 3.90 -1.18
CA LEU A 42 -19.31 5.12 -0.85
C LEU A 42 -19.27 6.11 -2.01
N CYS A 43 -19.88 5.78 -3.15
CA CYS A 43 -19.94 6.63 -4.34
C CYS A 43 -18.55 7.08 -4.83
N LEU A 44 -17.55 6.19 -4.76
CA LEU A 44 -16.21 6.43 -5.30
C LEU A 44 -16.31 6.66 -6.81
N ASP A 45 -15.67 7.72 -7.29
CA ASP A 45 -15.51 7.96 -8.72
C ASP A 45 -14.25 7.19 -9.19
N PRO A 46 -14.37 6.16 -10.06
CA PRO A 46 -13.22 5.35 -10.49
C PRO A 46 -12.11 6.18 -11.16
N ARG A 47 -12.44 7.36 -11.68
CA ARG A 47 -11.51 8.29 -12.32
C ARG A 47 -10.71 9.14 -11.32
N LYS A 48 -11.11 9.13 -10.06
CA LYS A 48 -10.51 9.91 -8.97
C LYS A 48 -9.94 9.02 -7.86
N ILE A 49 -9.65 7.77 -8.19
CA ILE A 49 -8.85 6.91 -7.33
C ILE A 49 -7.40 7.40 -7.44
N ILE A 50 -6.82 7.71 -6.29
CA ILE A 50 -5.42 8.14 -6.19
C ILE A 50 -4.53 6.99 -5.71
N TRP A 51 -5.12 5.97 -5.11
CA TRP A 51 -4.40 4.79 -4.65
C TRP A 51 -3.96 3.92 -5.84
N ARG A 52 -2.65 3.77 -6.00
CA ARG A 52 -2.01 2.95 -7.03
C ARG A 52 -1.60 1.59 -6.45
N ARG A 53 -1.45 0.60 -7.33
CA ARG A 53 -0.87 -0.70 -6.97
C ARG A 53 0.65 -0.59 -6.82
N CYS A 54 1.30 -1.62 -6.28
CA CYS A 54 2.75 -1.62 -6.21
C CYS A 54 3.39 -2.99 -6.44
N VAL A 55 4.64 -2.97 -6.87
CA VAL A 55 5.47 -4.17 -7.05
C VAL A 55 6.94 -3.79 -6.85
N ASP A 56 7.70 -4.65 -6.16
CA ASP A 56 9.13 -4.43 -5.92
C ASP A 56 9.97 -4.96 -7.09
N MET A 57 9.68 -4.43 -8.28
CA MET A 57 10.35 -4.76 -9.53
C MET A 57 10.50 -3.51 -10.38
N ASN A 58 11.60 -3.43 -11.11
CA ASN A 58 11.84 -2.37 -12.09
C ASN A 58 11.07 -2.63 -13.39
N ASP A 59 9.74 -2.60 -13.31
CA ASP A 59 8.85 -2.87 -14.45
C ASP A 59 8.20 -1.57 -14.98
N ARG A 60 8.74 -1.05 -16.07
CA ARG A 60 8.20 0.15 -16.73
C ARG A 60 6.84 -0.07 -17.37
N GLN A 61 6.47 -1.32 -17.68
CA GLN A 61 5.24 -1.67 -18.41
C GLN A 61 3.98 -1.35 -17.59
N LEU A 62 4.11 -1.37 -16.26
CA LEU A 62 2.98 -1.19 -15.33
C LEU A 62 2.76 0.27 -14.90
N ARG A 63 3.52 1.24 -15.44
CA ARG A 63 3.41 2.66 -15.06
C ARG A 63 2.02 3.24 -15.33
N PHE A 64 1.43 2.85 -16.45
CA PHE A 64 0.09 3.28 -16.90
C PHE A 64 -0.62 2.07 -17.49
N ILE A 65 -1.75 1.70 -16.90
CA ILE A 65 -2.54 0.57 -17.32
C ILE A 65 -4.03 0.94 -17.34
N VAL A 66 -4.82 0.09 -17.99
CA VAL A 66 -6.27 0.04 -17.80
C VAL A 66 -6.58 -1.35 -17.26
N ASP A 67 -7.26 -1.42 -16.12
CA ASP A 67 -7.68 -2.67 -15.48
C ASP A 67 -9.22 -2.81 -15.49
N GLY A 68 -9.75 -3.86 -14.84
CA GLY A 68 -11.19 -4.09 -14.75
C GLY A 68 -11.88 -4.41 -16.10
N LEU A 69 -11.11 -4.87 -17.09
CA LEU A 69 -11.59 -5.24 -18.43
C LEU A 69 -12.24 -6.63 -18.48
N GLY A 70 -12.86 -6.97 -19.62
CA GLY A 70 -13.44 -8.30 -19.84
C GLY A 70 -14.90 -8.43 -19.42
N GLY A 71 -15.63 -7.31 -19.34
CA GLY A 71 -17.07 -7.29 -19.11
C GLY A 71 -17.46 -7.22 -17.63
N LYS A 72 -18.77 -7.15 -17.38
CA LYS A 72 -19.34 -6.85 -16.05
C LYS A 72 -18.89 -7.82 -14.96
N ALA A 73 -18.56 -9.06 -15.28
CA ALA A 73 -18.12 -10.04 -14.29
C ALA A 73 -16.77 -9.69 -13.65
N ASN A 74 -15.94 -8.87 -14.31
CA ASN A 74 -14.54 -8.65 -13.96
C ASN A 74 -14.23 -7.29 -13.32
N GLY A 75 -15.24 -6.47 -13.03
CA GLY A 75 -15.05 -5.16 -12.41
C GLY A 75 -15.61 -4.00 -13.22
N ALA A 76 -15.06 -2.81 -12.94
CA ALA A 76 -15.35 -1.57 -13.64
C ALA A 76 -14.04 -1.04 -14.26
N PRO A 77 -13.99 -0.82 -15.58
CA PRO A 77 -12.78 -0.31 -16.22
C PRO A 77 -12.35 1.04 -15.66
N ARG A 78 -11.06 1.19 -15.33
CA ARG A 78 -10.45 2.46 -14.95
C ARG A 78 -8.98 2.52 -15.35
N GLU A 79 -8.45 3.73 -15.41
CA GLU A 79 -7.00 3.95 -15.50
C GLU A 79 -6.37 3.67 -14.12
N ASP A 80 -5.22 3.02 -14.13
CA ASP A 80 -4.44 2.70 -12.95
C ASP A 80 -2.94 2.71 -13.25
N GLY A 81 -2.13 2.42 -12.24
CA GLY A 81 -0.72 2.15 -12.43
C GLY A 81 -0.08 1.53 -11.20
N TYR A 82 1.16 1.11 -11.39
CA TYR A 82 2.00 0.58 -10.33
C TYR A 82 3.13 1.54 -10.02
N ASP A 83 3.47 1.61 -8.73
CA ASP A 83 4.69 2.22 -8.23
C ASP A 83 5.61 1.13 -7.65
N ILE A 84 6.91 1.45 -7.50
CA ILE A 84 7.82 0.56 -6.78
C ILE A 84 7.38 0.49 -5.31
N THR A 85 7.43 -0.69 -4.66
CA THR A 85 6.86 -0.90 -3.32
C THR A 85 7.35 0.11 -2.27
N VAL A 86 8.62 0.52 -2.33
CA VAL A 86 9.19 1.53 -1.42
C VAL A 86 8.59 2.93 -1.56
N ALA A 87 7.92 3.23 -2.68
CA ALA A 87 7.22 4.49 -2.90
C ALA A 87 5.79 4.52 -2.34
N SER A 88 5.27 3.38 -1.85
CA SER A 88 3.94 3.29 -1.26
C SER A 88 3.82 4.15 0.01
N GLU A 89 2.67 4.77 0.23
CA GLU A 89 2.35 5.43 1.51
C GLU A 89 2.38 4.43 2.68
N ILE A 90 2.14 3.13 2.43
CA ILE A 90 2.28 2.07 3.44
C ILE A 90 3.71 2.02 4.00
N MET A 91 4.73 2.20 3.14
CA MET A 91 6.13 2.26 3.57
C MET A 91 6.36 3.46 4.49
N ALA A 92 5.91 4.65 4.09
CA ALA A 92 6.04 5.85 4.91
C ALA A 92 5.31 5.71 6.26
N ILE A 93 4.12 5.11 6.26
CA ILE A 93 3.34 4.83 7.46
C ILE A 93 4.08 3.85 8.38
N LEU A 94 4.66 2.77 7.85
CA LEU A 94 5.45 1.81 8.63
C LEU A 94 6.64 2.51 9.32
N CYS A 95 7.41 3.31 8.57
CA CYS A 95 8.58 4.03 9.07
C CYS A 95 8.26 5.15 10.09
N LEU A 96 7.04 5.68 10.08
CA LEU A 96 6.60 6.80 10.95
C LEU A 96 5.71 6.35 12.11
N SER A 97 5.43 5.06 12.24
CA SER A 97 4.57 4.52 13.30
C SER A 97 5.37 4.25 14.57
N SER A 98 4.83 4.65 15.74
CA SER A 98 5.45 4.36 17.03
C SER A 98 5.17 2.94 17.54
N ASP A 99 4.01 2.39 17.17
CA ASP A 99 3.50 1.11 17.62
C ASP A 99 2.36 0.63 16.71
N ILE A 100 1.84 -0.58 16.98
CA ILE A 100 0.80 -1.22 16.16
C ILE A 100 -0.54 -0.46 16.17
N ASN A 101 -0.86 0.27 17.25
CA ASN A 101 -2.09 1.06 17.32
C ASN A 101 -1.94 2.34 16.51
N ASP A 102 -0.79 3.02 16.59
CA ASP A 102 -0.48 4.16 15.73
C ASP A 102 -0.45 3.75 14.25
N LEU A 103 0.18 2.61 13.92
CA LEU A 103 0.19 2.03 12.58
C LEU A 103 -1.24 1.85 12.05
N LYS A 104 -2.09 1.16 12.81
CA LYS A 104 -3.50 0.93 12.43
C LYS A 104 -4.27 2.24 12.27
N ALA A 105 -4.04 3.23 13.13
CA ALA A 105 -4.70 4.52 13.06
C ALA A 105 -4.26 5.31 11.81
N ARG A 106 -2.96 5.29 11.47
CA ARG A 106 -2.40 5.92 10.25
C ARG A 106 -2.95 5.27 8.99
N LEU A 107 -2.93 3.94 8.93
CA LEU A 107 -3.50 3.17 7.82
C LEU A 107 -4.97 3.52 7.59
N GLY A 108 -5.75 3.72 8.66
CA GLY A 108 -7.16 4.12 8.54
C GLY A 108 -7.38 5.54 7.97
N ARG A 109 -6.41 6.44 8.08
CA ARG A 109 -6.49 7.82 7.59
C ARG A 109 -6.09 7.98 6.12
N VAL A 110 -5.48 6.96 5.52
CA VAL A 110 -5.11 6.95 4.10
C VAL A 110 -6.32 7.26 3.24
N ILE A 111 -6.19 8.25 2.37
CA ILE A 111 -7.21 8.60 1.37
C ILE A 111 -6.95 7.74 0.13
N VAL A 112 -7.94 6.97 -0.29
CA VAL A 112 -7.81 6.09 -1.47
C VAL A 112 -8.29 6.74 -2.76
N GLY A 113 -9.15 7.74 -2.63
CA GLY A 113 -9.76 8.43 -3.75
C GLY A 113 -10.89 9.34 -3.29
N TYR A 114 -11.65 9.82 -4.25
CA TYR A 114 -12.71 10.78 -4.03
C TYR A 114 -14.04 10.31 -4.59
N THR A 115 -15.10 10.81 -3.99
CA THR A 115 -16.47 10.60 -4.48
C THR A 115 -16.75 11.40 -5.74
N TYR A 116 -17.87 11.08 -6.39
CA TYR A 116 -18.43 11.96 -7.42
C TYR A 116 -18.68 13.37 -6.87
N GLY A 117 -18.63 14.37 -7.76
CA GLY A 117 -18.78 15.78 -7.40
C GLY A 117 -17.65 16.63 -7.98
N LYS A 118 -17.57 17.88 -7.56
CA LYS A 118 -16.50 18.80 -7.92
C LYS A 118 -15.86 19.37 -6.67
N GLN A 119 -14.55 19.54 -6.72
CA GLN A 119 -13.84 20.24 -5.64
C GLN A 119 -14.29 21.71 -5.55
N SER A 120 -14.62 22.34 -6.68
CA SER A 120 -15.03 23.75 -6.78
C SER A 120 -16.30 24.11 -6.00
N ASP A 121 -17.22 23.16 -5.81
CA ASP A 121 -18.49 23.36 -5.10
C ASP A 121 -18.55 22.59 -3.77
N GLY A 122 -17.46 21.94 -3.36
CA GLY A 122 -17.37 21.20 -2.10
C GLY A 122 -18.21 19.91 -2.06
N SER A 123 -18.78 19.47 -3.19
CA SER A 123 -19.56 18.22 -3.23
C SER A 123 -18.69 16.96 -3.23
N GLU A 124 -17.44 17.09 -3.67
CA GLU A 124 -16.43 16.03 -3.61
C GLU A 124 -15.99 15.76 -2.17
N LYS A 125 -16.03 14.48 -1.76
CA LYS A 125 -15.59 14.02 -0.44
C LYS A 125 -14.46 12.99 -0.57
N PRO A 126 -13.41 13.07 0.27
CA PRO A 126 -12.38 12.04 0.32
C PRO A 126 -12.97 10.75 0.90
N VAL A 127 -12.47 9.62 0.39
CA VAL A 127 -12.77 8.29 0.93
C VAL A 127 -11.51 7.70 1.52
N THR A 128 -11.59 7.25 2.77
CA THR A 128 -10.44 6.67 3.49
C THR A 128 -10.46 5.15 3.52
N ALA A 129 -9.30 4.55 3.77
CA ALA A 129 -9.18 3.10 4.00
C ALA A 129 -10.02 2.61 5.19
N ALA A 130 -10.24 3.46 6.21
CA ALA A 130 -11.15 3.14 7.32
C ALA A 130 -12.61 2.99 6.88
N GLN A 131 -13.08 3.78 5.92
CA GLN A 131 -14.45 3.66 5.39
C GLN A 131 -14.64 2.36 4.60
N LEU A 132 -13.56 1.76 4.11
CA LEU A 132 -13.52 0.43 3.49
C LEU A 132 -13.28 -0.70 4.52
N ASN A 133 -13.12 -0.38 5.81
CA ASN A 133 -12.76 -1.32 6.88
C ASN A 133 -11.42 -2.06 6.64
N ALA A 134 -10.48 -1.44 5.93
CA ALA A 134 -9.23 -2.10 5.53
C ALA A 134 -8.17 -2.13 6.64
N GLN A 135 -8.12 -1.11 7.49
CA GLN A 135 -7.03 -0.83 8.43
C GLN A 135 -6.67 -1.99 9.36
N GLY A 136 -7.64 -2.82 9.76
CA GLY A 136 -7.39 -4.00 10.59
C GLY A 136 -6.63 -5.09 9.84
N ALA A 137 -7.03 -5.38 8.61
CA ALA A 137 -6.38 -6.38 7.77
C ALA A 137 -4.99 -5.91 7.32
N LEU A 138 -4.84 -4.63 6.98
CA LEU A 138 -3.55 -4.03 6.65
C LEU A 138 -2.56 -4.11 7.83
N ALA A 139 -2.99 -3.74 9.04
CA ALA A 139 -2.15 -3.85 10.23
C ALA A 139 -1.78 -5.31 10.56
N ALA A 140 -2.66 -6.27 10.27
CA ALA A 140 -2.36 -7.69 10.47
C ALA A 140 -1.26 -8.18 9.53
N LEU A 141 -1.25 -7.75 8.26
CA LEU A 141 -0.20 -8.07 7.30
C LEU A 141 1.16 -7.47 7.67
N LEU A 142 1.15 -6.30 8.32
CA LEU A 142 2.37 -5.56 8.70
C LEU A 142 2.86 -5.86 10.12
N LYS A 143 2.18 -6.75 10.85
CA LYS A 143 2.44 -6.99 12.28
C LYS A 143 3.90 -7.36 12.56
N ASP A 144 4.46 -8.25 11.76
CA ASP A 144 5.85 -8.69 11.94
C ASP A 144 6.86 -7.74 11.29
N ALA A 145 6.49 -7.11 10.16
CA ALA A 145 7.31 -6.09 9.50
C ALA A 145 7.52 -4.81 10.31
N LEU A 146 6.69 -4.57 11.34
CA LEU A 146 6.88 -3.47 12.28
C LEU A 146 8.06 -3.71 13.26
N LYS A 147 8.54 -4.95 13.38
CA LYS A 147 9.66 -5.29 14.28
C LYS A 147 10.99 -4.95 13.60
N PRO A 148 11.89 -4.17 14.22
CA PRO A 148 13.20 -3.88 13.64
C PRO A 148 14.04 -5.14 13.42
N ASN A 149 14.81 -5.16 12.34
CA ASN A 149 15.66 -6.30 11.99
C ASN A 149 17.07 -6.11 12.54
N LEU A 150 17.47 -6.96 13.48
CA LEU A 150 18.82 -6.92 14.06
C LEU A 150 19.81 -7.70 13.19
N VAL A 151 20.86 -7.02 12.75
CA VAL A 151 22.01 -7.57 12.03
C VAL A 151 23.31 -7.05 12.66
N GLN A 152 24.45 -7.29 12.01
CA GLN A 152 25.75 -6.87 12.53
C GLN A 152 26.67 -6.30 11.44
N THR A 153 27.63 -5.48 11.84
CA THR A 153 28.75 -5.07 10.98
C THR A 153 29.78 -6.19 10.86
N LEU A 154 30.75 -6.03 9.95
CA LEU A 154 31.92 -6.93 9.86
C LEU A 154 32.71 -7.06 11.18
N GLU A 155 32.60 -6.08 12.08
CA GLU A 155 33.29 -6.05 13.38
C GLU A 155 32.40 -6.60 14.52
N GLY A 156 31.23 -7.16 14.21
CA GLY A 156 30.30 -7.69 15.21
C GLY A 156 29.48 -6.64 15.94
N THR A 157 29.52 -5.38 15.50
CA THR A 157 28.71 -4.30 16.09
C THR A 157 27.24 -4.48 15.69
N PRO A 158 26.28 -4.49 16.63
CA PRO A 158 24.86 -4.58 16.31
C PRO A 158 24.36 -3.40 15.46
N ALA A 159 23.49 -3.68 14.48
CA ALA A 159 22.87 -2.67 13.61
C ALA A 159 21.41 -3.03 13.33
N PHE A 160 20.54 -2.02 13.22
CA PHE A 160 19.19 -2.19 12.70
C PHE A 160 19.14 -1.81 11.23
N ILE A 161 18.42 -2.62 10.44
CA ILE A 161 18.00 -2.31 9.07
C ILE A 161 16.48 -2.30 9.04
#